data_AF-A0A929JD72-F1
#
_entry.id   AF-A0A929JD72-F1
#
_cell.length_a   1.000
_cell.length_b   1.000
_cell.length_c   1.000
_cell.angle_alpha   90.00
_cell.angle_beta   90.00
_cell.angle_gamma   90.00
#
_symmetry.space_group_name_H-M   'P 1'
#
loop_
_entity.id
_entity.type
_entity.pdbx_description
1 polymer ?
#
loop_
_entity_poly.entity_id
_entity_poly.type
_entity_poly.pdbx_seq_one_letter_code
_entity_poly.pdbx_strand_id
1 'polypeptide(L)' 'MTTPPCSEGVRWFVLKDAVTASKGQLDAFAKALHEANNRPVQQLNARPVLR' A
#
# COMPACT_ATOMS: atom_id res chain seq x y z
N MET A 1 4.58 10.03 2.58
CA MET A 1 4.97 8.60 2.54
C MET A 1 4.08 7.82 3.50
N THR A 2 3.90 6.51 3.31
CA THR A 2 3.07 5.70 4.21
C THR A 2 3.80 5.28 5.50
N THR A 3 5.11 5.52 5.57
CA THR A 3 5.95 5.34 6.75
C THR A 3 6.46 6.69 7.27
N PRO A 4 6.74 6.84 8.58
CA PRO A 4 7.37 8.04 9.14
C PRO A 4 8.64 8.43 8.36
N PRO A 5 8.88 9.73 8.10
CA PRO A 5 8.20 10.92 8.65
C PRO A 5 6.92 11.33 7.90
N CYS A 6 6.37 10.47 7.04
CA CYS A 6 5.11 10.71 6.33
C CYS A 6 5.12 11.89 5.33
N SER A 7 6.29 12.37 4.89
CA SER A 7 6.45 13.54 4.00
C SER A 7 5.49 13.57 2.79
N GLU A 8 4.95 14.75 2.50
CA GLU A 8 4.03 14.99 1.39
C GLU A 8 4.74 15.21 0.06
N GLY A 9 4.01 15.64 -0.99
CA GLY A 9 4.58 15.91 -2.32
C GLY A 9 4.93 14.66 -3.15
N VAL A 10 4.52 13.47 -2.71
CA VAL A 10 4.75 12.21 -3.41
C VAL A 10 3.73 12.03 -4.53
N ARG A 11 4.21 11.77 -5.76
CA ARG A 11 3.36 11.34 -6.89
C ARG A 11 3.07 9.85 -6.78
N TRP A 12 1.78 9.49 -6.77
CA TRP A 12 1.33 8.10 -6.71
C TRP A 12 0.86 7.62 -8.08
N PHE A 13 1.39 6.49 -8.52
CA PHE A 13 0.92 5.76 -9.68
C PHE A 13 0.50 4.36 -9.21
N VAL A 14 -0.81 4.08 -9.26
CA VAL A 14 -1.37 2.79 -8.86
C VAL A 14 -1.84 2.10 -10.13
N LEU A 15 -1.20 0.98 -10.47
CA LEU A 15 -1.57 0.19 -11.65
C LEU A 15 -2.94 -0.46 -11.42
N LYS A 16 -3.78 -0.48 -12.47
CA LYS A 16 -5.13 -1.08 -12.42
C LYS A 16 -5.09 -2.60 -12.47
N ASP A 17 -4.15 -3.15 -13.23
CA ASP A 17 -3.99 -4.59 -13.40
C ASP A 17 -3.11 -5.15 -12.27
N ALA A 18 -3.67 -6.10 -11.53
CA ALA A 18 -2.94 -6.81 -10.50
C ALA A 18 -2.08 -7.91 -11.13
N VAL A 19 -0.89 -8.12 -10.55
CA VAL A 19 -0.09 -9.32 -10.81
C VAL A 19 -0.42 -10.40 -9.77
N THR A 20 -0.20 -11.65 -10.13
CA THR A 20 -0.51 -12.79 -9.25
C THR A 20 0.66 -13.18 -8.38
N ALA A 21 0.38 -13.60 -7.15
CA ALA A 21 1.31 -14.30 -6.26
C ALA A 21 0.65 -15.62 -5.80
N SER A 22 1.44 -16.68 -5.65
CA SER A 22 0.94 -17.96 -5.15
C SER A 22 0.57 -17.88 -3.67
N LYS A 23 -0.35 -18.75 -3.23
CA LYS A 23 -0.73 -18.84 -1.82
C LYS A 23 0.46 -19.06 -0.89
N GLY A 24 1.38 -19.97 -1.26
CA GLY A 24 2.58 -20.23 -0.45
C GLY A 24 3.50 -19.01 -0.28
N GLN A 25 3.59 -18.15 -1.30
CA GLN A 25 4.34 -16.89 -1.20
C GLN A 25 3.68 -15.91 -0.23
N LEU A 26 2.35 -15.78 -0.30
CA LEU A 26 1.59 -14.90 0.58
C LEU A 26 1.66 -15.35 2.05
N ASP A 27 1.52 -16.66 2.29
CA ASP A 27 1.61 -17.25 3.64
C ASP A 27 3.02 -17.06 4.23
N ALA A 28 4.06 -17.27 3.44
CA ALA A 28 5.45 -17.06 3.87
C ALA A 28 5.72 -15.58 4.22
N PHE A 29 5.22 -14.64 3.40
CA PHE A 29 5.33 -13.21 3.66
C PHE A 29 4.61 -12.78 4.93
N ALA A 30 3.35 -13.22 5.10
CA ALA A 30 2.56 -12.92 6.30
C ALA A 30 3.23 -13.47 7.57
N LYS A 31 3.77 -14.69 7.52
CA LYS A 31 4.49 -15.30 8.64
C LYS A 31 5.77 -14.53 9.02
N ALA A 32 6.47 -13.97 8.03
CA ALA A 32 7.71 -13.22 8.25
C ALA A 32 7.47 -11.84 8.89
N LEU A 33 6.31 -11.21 8.66
CA LEU A 33 6.00 -9.88 9.21
C LEU A 33 5.46 -9.90 10.64
N HIS A 34 4.90 -11.03 11.10
CA HIS A 34 4.28 -11.22 12.41
C HIS A 34 3.02 -10.38 12.71
N GLU A 35 2.85 -9.24 12.05
CA GLU A 35 1.69 -8.35 12.14
C GLU A 35 1.39 -7.67 10.79
N ALA A 36 0.22 -7.05 10.67
CA ALA A 36 -0.14 -6.27 9.49
C ALA A 36 0.71 -4.99 9.43
N ASN A 37 1.43 -4.78 8.32
CA ASN A 37 2.38 -3.66 8.17
C ASN A 37 1.84 -2.50 7.30
N ASN A 38 0.54 -2.47 7.01
CA ASN A 38 -0.08 -1.44 6.20
C ASN A 38 -0.64 -0.30 7.07
N ARG A 39 -0.27 0.95 6.74
CA ARG A 39 -0.88 2.14 7.35
C ARG A 39 -2.38 2.20 6.96
N PRO A 40 -3.30 2.57 7.89
CA PRO A 40 -4.70 2.79 7.55
C PRO A 40 -4.89 3.81 6.43
N VAL A 41 -5.95 3.65 5.63
CA VAL A 41 -6.31 4.64 4.60
C VAL A 41 -6.53 6.01 5.25
N GLN A 42 -6.12 7.06 4.54
CA GLN A 42 -6.22 8.43 5.02
C GLN A 42 -7.33 9.15 4.26
N GLN A 43 -7.97 10.15 4.89
CA GLN A 43 -9.05 10.93 4.29
C GLN A 43 -8.62 11.57 2.98
N LEU A 44 -9.50 11.57 1.97
CA LEU A 44 -9.15 12.10 0.65
C LEU A 44 -8.96 13.62 0.65
N ASN A 45 -9.69 14.35 1.52
CA ASN A 45 -9.70 15.81 1.55
C ASN A 45 -10.00 16.38 0.15
N ALA A 46 -9.37 17.49 -0.24
CA ALA A 46 -9.61 18.16 -1.52
C ALA A 46 -8.92 17.50 -2.74
N ARG A 47 -8.42 16.26 -2.61
CA ARG A 47 -7.58 15.64 -3.65
C ARG A 47 -8.42 14.81 -4.64
N PRO A 48 -8.35 15.06 -5.96
CA PRO A 48 -8.95 14.18 -6.95
C PRO A 48 -8.09 12.93 -7.21
N VAL A 49 -8.73 11.82 -7.59
CA VAL A 49 -8.06 10.62 -8.12
C VAL A 49 -8.31 10.55 -9.62
N LEU A 50 -7.25 10.74 -10.42
CA LEU A 50 -7.31 10.59 -11.87
C LEU A 50 -7.30 9.11 -12.24
N ARG A 51 -8.10 8.71 -13.24
CA ARG A 51 -8.24 7.31 -13.67
C ARG A 51 -7.92 7.15 -15.13
#